data_AF-A0A3D5UNK2-F1
#
_entry.id   AF-A0A3D5UNK2-F1
#
_cell.length_a   1.000
_cell.length_b   1.000
_cell.length_c   1.000
_cell.angle_alpha   90.00
_cell.angle_beta   90.00
_cell.angle_gamma   90.00
#
_symmetry.space_group_name_H-M   'P 1'
#
loop_
_entity.id
_entity.type
_entity.pdbx_description
1 polymer ?
#
loop_
_entity_poly.entity_id
_entity_poly.type
_entity_poly.pdbx_seq_one_letter_code
_entity_poly.pdbx_strand_id
1 'polypeptide(L)'
;MRITNNTLTGNYLRNLNKNLENMQLYQNQLSTGKEISKPSDDPMRVSRVMNLSNAVKQNEQFSKNIDDSLGWVQTADGALNSLSDTMLRARDLLIYG
;
A
#
# COMPACT_ATOMS: atom_id res chain seq x y z
N MET A 1 47.71 10.24 33.88
CA MET A 1 47.23 10.72 32.56
C MET A 1 46.50 12.03 32.76
N ARG A 2 46.84 13.09 32.03
CA ARG A 2 46.18 14.40 32.13
C ARG A 2 45.04 14.43 31.11
N ILE A 3 43.79 14.36 31.59
CA ILE A 3 42.62 14.62 30.75
C ILE A 3 42.60 16.13 30.52
N THR A 4 42.87 16.56 29.29
CA THR A 4 42.89 17.97 28.93
C THR A 4 41.46 18.50 28.93
N ASN A 5 41.23 19.72 29.43
CA ASN A 5 39.91 20.37 29.41
C ASN A 5 39.30 20.39 28.00
N ASN A 6 40.16 20.48 26.98
CA ASN A 6 39.77 20.41 25.57
C ASN A 6 39.18 19.06 25.15
N THR A 7 39.65 17.96 25.76
CA THR A 7 39.11 16.61 25.53
C THR A 7 37.74 16.45 26.17
N LEU A 8 37.52 17.06 27.35
CA LEU A 8 36.24 17.08 28.04
C LEU A 8 35.19 17.86 27.24
N THR A 9 35.53 19.08 26.79
CA THR A 9 34.65 19.90 25.94
C THR A 9 34.37 19.23 24.60
N GLY A 10 35.36 18.61 23.97
CA GLY A 10 35.18 17.85 22.72
C GLY A 10 34.26 16.63 22.88
N ASN A 11 34.34 15.92 24.01
CA ASN A 11 33.40 14.84 24.32
C ASN A 11 31.98 15.36 24.55
N TYR A 12 31.83 16.48 25.27
CA TYR A 12 30.54 17.12 25.50
C TYR A 12 29.86 17.53 24.17
N LEU A 13 30.59 18.22 23.28
CA LEU A 13 30.08 18.62 21.97
C LEU A 13 29.70 17.42 21.09
N ARG A 14 30.47 16.33 21.12
CA ARG A 14 30.11 15.09 20.40
C ARG A 14 28.83 14.46 20.93
N ASN A 15 28.68 14.39 22.25
CA ASN A 15 27.46 13.86 22.88
C ASN A 15 26.24 14.75 22.57
N LEU A 16 26.41 16.06 22.57
CA LEU A 16 25.34 17.01 22.26
C LEU A 16 24.88 16.89 20.80
N ASN A 17 25.82 16.81 19.85
CA ASN A 17 25.48 16.56 18.44
C ASN A 17 24.76 15.22 18.24
N LYS A 18 25.21 14.15 18.90
CA LYS A 18 24.53 12.84 18.85
C LYS A 18 23.11 12.91 19.41
N ASN A 19 22.89 13.72 20.46
CA ASN A 19 21.56 13.89 21.04
C ASN A 19 20.63 14.67 20.11
N LEU A 20 21.13 15.73 19.45
CA LEU A 20 20.38 16.49 18.44
C LEU A 20 19.98 15.61 17.24
N GLU A 21 20.88 14.74 16.77
CA GLU A 21 20.59 13.81 15.68
C GLU A 21 19.49 12.81 16.07
N ASN A 22 19.56 12.23 17.27
CA ASN A 22 18.51 11.35 17.78
C ASN A 22 17.17 12.08 17.95
N MET A 23 17.19 13.32 18.45
CA MET A 23 15.98 14.13 18.58
C MET A 23 15.33 14.40 17.23
N GLN A 24 16.13 14.71 16.21
CA GLN A 24 15.63 14.91 14.85
C GLN A 24 15.04 13.62 14.27
N LEU A 25 15.66 12.46 14.53
CA LEU A 25 15.14 11.16 14.12
C LEU A 25 13.77 10.87 14.77
N TYR A 26 13.65 11.04 16.08
CA TYR A 26 12.37 10.83 16.78
C TYR A 26 11.31 11.83 16.36
N GLN A 27 11.66 13.10 16.11
CA GLN A 27 10.74 14.10 15.59
C GLN A 27 10.20 13.70 14.21
N ASN A 28 11.04 13.13 13.34
CA ASN A 28 10.62 12.61 12.05
C ASN A 28 9.71 11.39 12.18
N GLN A 29 10.01 10.46 13.09
CA GLN A 29 9.14 9.31 13.37
C GLN A 29 7.78 9.75 13.92
N LEU A 30 7.75 10.73 14.83
CA LEU A 30 6.51 11.33 15.36
C LEU A 30 5.70 12.02 14.26
N SER A 31 6.35 12.80 13.41
CA SER A 31 5.67 13.54 12.33
C SER A 31 5.11 12.62 11.24
N THR A 32 5.82 11.53 10.92
CA THR A 32 5.43 10.59 9.86
C THR A 32 4.60 9.41 10.35
N GLY A 33 4.61 9.13 11.67
CA GLY A 33 4.05 7.91 12.25
C GLY A 33 4.78 6.63 11.84
N LYS A 34 5.91 6.72 11.13
CA LYS A 34 6.68 5.57 10.65
C LYS A 34 7.88 5.37 11.55
N GLU A 35 7.92 4.21 12.22
CA GLU A 35 9.08 3.80 13.03
C GLU A 35 10.35 3.71 12.17
N ILE A 36 10.22 3.30 10.90
CA ILE A 36 11.34 3.17 9.97
C ILE A 36 11.10 4.05 8.75
N SER A 37 12.02 4.98 8.53
CA SER A 37 11.93 5.95 7.45
C SER A 37 12.88 5.62 6.29
N LYS A 38 14.03 4.99 6.59
CA LYS A 38 15.05 4.65 5.60
C LYS A 38 15.33 3.15 5.61
N PRO A 39 15.56 2.53 4.44
CA PRO A 39 16.05 1.16 4.34
C PRO A 39 17.38 0.91 5.09
N SER A 40 18.18 1.96 5.28
CA SER A 40 19.45 1.91 6.00
C SER A 40 19.30 1.72 7.51
N ASP A 41 18.15 2.08 8.10
CA ASP A 41 17.96 2.06 9.55
C ASP A 41 17.78 0.62 10.06
N ASP A 42 17.00 -0.20 9.33
CA ASP A 42 16.89 -1.64 9.53
C ASP A 42 16.44 -2.33 8.22
N PRO A 43 17.37 -2.93 7.45
CA PRO A 43 17.02 -3.56 6.18
C PRO A 43 16.11 -4.78 6.32
N MET A 44 16.17 -5.50 7.45
CA MET A 44 15.36 -6.70 7.69
C MET A 44 13.91 -6.33 7.96
N ARG A 45 13.68 -5.35 8.85
CA ARG A 45 12.32 -4.87 9.15
C ARG A 45 11.70 -4.18 7.94
N VAL A 46 12.48 -3.39 7.19
CA VAL A 46 11.98 -2.73 5.97
C VAL A 46 11.61 -3.73 4.89
N SER A 47 12.38 -4.81 4.69
CA SER A 47 12.02 -5.88 3.76
C SER A 47 10.67 -6.49 4.10
N ARG A 48 10.41 -6.78 5.39
CA ARG A 48 9.11 -7.32 5.82
C ARG A 48 7.96 -6.34 5.58
N VAL A 49 8.14 -5.06 5.91
CA VAL A 49 7.12 -4.02 5.66
C VAL A 49 6.86 -3.85 4.16
N MET A 50 7.90 -3.90 3.33
CA MET A 50 7.78 -3.81 1.88
C MET A 50 7.04 -5.02 1.31
N ASN A 51 7.36 -6.23 1.76
CA ASN A 51 6.65 -7.44 1.36
C ASN A 51 5.17 -7.40 1.75
N LEU A 52 4.85 -6.94 2.97
CA LEU A 52 3.47 -6.76 3.41
C LEU A 52 2.74 -5.71 2.55
N SER A 53 3.39 -4.58 2.28
CA SER A 53 2.83 -3.51 1.44
C SER A 53 2.55 -4.01 0.02
N ASN A 54 3.44 -4.85 -0.53
CA ASN A 54 3.24 -5.47 -1.84
C ASN A 54 2.08 -6.46 -1.82
N ALA A 55 1.94 -7.28 -0.76
CA ALA A 55 0.82 -8.19 -0.61
C ALA A 55 -0.53 -7.45 -0.52
N VAL A 56 -0.59 -6.32 0.19
CA VAL A 56 -1.79 -5.46 0.24
C VAL A 56 -2.13 -4.93 -1.14
N LYS A 57 -1.17 -4.33 -1.86
CA LYS A 57 -1.39 -3.83 -3.23
C LYS A 57 -1.84 -4.93 -4.19
N GLN A 58 -1.30 -6.13 -4.05
CA GLN A 58 -1.67 -7.26 -4.88
C GLN A 58 -3.12 -7.71 -4.60
N ASN A 59 -3.54 -7.72 -3.33
CA ASN A 59 -4.93 -7.97 -2.95
C ASN A 59 -5.89 -6.88 -3.45
N GLU A 60 -5.51 -5.61 -3.38
CA GLU A 60 -6.30 -4.50 -3.94
C GLU A 60 -6.50 -4.70 -5.46
N GLN A 61 -5.44 -5.07 -6.17
CA GLN A 61 -5.53 -5.37 -7.59
C GLN A 61 -6.41 -6.59 -7.88
N PHE A 62 -6.35 -7.64 -7.06
CA PHE A 62 -7.24 -8.79 -7.20
C PHE A 62 -8.70 -8.40 -6.97
N SER A 63 -9.00 -7.57 -5.97
CA SER A 63 -10.35 -7.06 -5.75
C SER A 63 -10.86 -6.31 -6.98
N LYS A 64 -10.05 -5.41 -7.53
CA LYS A 64 -10.40 -4.67 -8.75
C LYS A 64 -10.65 -5.59 -9.93
N ASN A 65 -9.81 -6.61 -10.13
CA ASN A 65 -9.99 -7.57 -11.21
C ASN A 65 -11.29 -8.39 -11.06
N ILE A 66 -11.68 -8.71 -9.82
CA ILE A 66 -12.94 -9.39 -9.52
C ILE A 66 -14.12 -8.48 -9.86
N ASP A 67 -14.06 -7.21 -9.46
CA ASP A 67 -15.12 -6.22 -9.75
C ASP A 67 -15.29 -6.02 -11.27
N ASP A 68 -14.18 -5.89 -12.00
CA ASP A 68 -14.18 -5.76 -13.46
C ASP A 68 -14.77 -7.02 -14.12
N SER A 69 -14.40 -8.21 -13.63
CA SER A 69 -14.93 -9.49 -14.13
C SER A 69 -16.43 -9.62 -13.86
N LEU A 70 -16.89 -9.20 -12.68
CA LEU A 70 -18.31 -9.18 -12.33
C LEU A 70 -19.10 -8.26 -13.26
N GLY A 71 -18.59 -7.06 -13.53
CA GLY A 71 -19.21 -6.13 -14.48
C GLY A 71 -19.32 -6.71 -15.89
N TRP A 72 -18.30 -7.46 -16.33
CA TRP A 72 -18.33 -8.14 -17.63
C TRP A 72 -19.39 -9.25 -17.67
N VAL A 73 -19.48 -10.06 -16.62
CA VAL A 73 -20.50 -11.13 -16.50
C VAL A 73 -21.91 -10.54 -16.47
N GLN A 74 -22.15 -9.47 -15.71
CA GLN A 74 -23.45 -8.80 -15.67
C GLN A 74 -23.86 -8.23 -17.02
N THR A 75 -22.90 -7.67 -17.77
CA THR A 75 -23.15 -7.16 -19.13
C THR A 75 -23.51 -8.30 -20.09
N ALA A 76 -22.79 -9.42 -20.01
CA ALA A 76 -23.08 -10.59 -20.81
C ALA A 76 -24.47 -11.18 -20.48
N ASP A 77 -24.83 -11.27 -19.21
CA ASP A 77 -26.13 -11.75 -18.76
C ASP A 77 -27.28 -10.85 -19.26
N GLY A 78 -27.12 -9.52 -19.15
CA GLY A 78 -28.09 -8.56 -19.71
C GLY A 78 -28.29 -8.70 -21.22
N ALA A 79 -27.22 -8.95 -21.98
CA ALA A 79 -27.30 -9.20 -23.41
C ALA A 79 -28.02 -10.52 -23.73
N LEU A 80 -27.74 -11.59 -22.98
CA LEU A 80 -28.41 -12.89 -23.15
C LEU A 80 -29.90 -12.81 -22.81
N ASN A 81 -30.28 -12.08 -21.77
CA ASN A 81 -31.68 -11.84 -21.43
C ASN A 81 -32.42 -11.12 -22.57
N SER A 82 -31.81 -10.07 -23.12
CA SER A 82 -32.38 -9.32 -24.26
C SER A 82 -32.55 -10.21 -25.51
N LEU A 83 -31.59 -11.10 -25.76
CA LEU A 83 -31.68 -12.08 -26.85
C LEU A 83 -32.83 -13.08 -26.61
N SER A 84 -32.96 -13.58 -25.39
CA SER A 84 -34.03 -14.50 -24.99
C SER A 84 -35.41 -13.88 -25.22
N ASP A 85 -35.62 -12.64 -24.77
CA ASP A 85 -36.88 -11.90 -24.96
C ASP A 85 -37.21 -11.71 -26.44
N THR A 86 -36.20 -11.40 -27.25
CA THR A 86 -36.36 -11.24 -28.70
C THR A 86 -36.77 -12.56 -29.36
N MET A 87 -36.17 -13.68 -28.96
CA MET A 87 -36.50 -15.01 -29.47
C MET A 87 -37.91 -15.45 -29.06
N LEU A 88 -38.32 -15.18 -27.82
CA LEU A 88 -39.70 -15.44 -27.37
C LEU A 88 -40.70 -14.65 -28.20
N ARG A 89 -40.43 -13.36 -28.44
CA ARG A 89 -41.28 -12.52 -29.28
C ARG A 89 -41.36 -13.03 -30.73
N ALA A 90 -40.23 -13.45 -31.31
CA ALA A 90 -40.20 -14.03 -32.65
C ALA A 90 -41.03 -15.32 -32.72
N ARG A 91 -40.93 -16.19 -31.70
CA ARG A 91 -41.76 -17.39 -31.59
C ARG A 91 -43.25 -17.05 -31.51
N ASP A 92 -43.63 -16.09 -30.68
CA ASP A 92 -45.04 -15.71 -30.52
C ASP A 92 -45.61 -15.12 -31.83
N LEU A 93 -44.82 -14.31 -32.55
CA LEU A 93 -45.18 -13.81 -33.90
C LEU A 93 -45.41 -14.94 -34.91
N LEU A 94 -44.66 -16.04 -34.83
CA LEU A 94 -44.82 -17.20 -35.72
C LEU A 94 -46.04 -18.08 -35.36
N ILE A 95 -46.51 -18.03 -34.10
CA ILE A 95 -47.67 -18.80 -33.64
C ILE A 95 -48.98 -18.04 -33.91
N TYR A 96 -48.97 -16.71 -33.73
CA TYR A 96 -50.15 -15.86 -33.86
C TYR A 96 -50.27 -15.13 -35.20
N GLY A 97 -49.22 -15.14 -36.03
CA GLY A 97 -49.24 -14.67 -37.41
C GLY A 97 -49.46 -15.81 -38.40
#